data_AF-A0A537C6H2-F1
#
_entry.id   AF-A0A537C6H2-F1
#
_cell.length_a   1.000
_cell.length_b   1.000
_cell.length_c   1.000
_cell.angle_alpha   90.00
_cell.angle_beta   90.00
_cell.angle_gamma   90.00
#
_symmetry.space_group_name_H-M   'P 1'
#
loop_
_entity.id
_entity.type
_entity.pdbx_description
1 polymer ?
#
loop_
_entity_poly.entity_id
_entity_poly.type
_entity_poly.pdbx_seq_one_letter_code
_entity_poly.pdbx_strand_id
1 'polypeptide(L)'
;MPNSCACGRSNNGTTFVGTAKWFWPEQIAWLCRHTACHSEDERRRVAEVLKKKHTWLISVEASICAGDTEAIIEGCKALQQDQIDTFITEWAVHLGVVLPVERKLINWGEAQEMSAAGISFGSHSATHRIMTRLNATELAQEISGSWAMLREKPITTVPVFCYPNGNWSAEVEQLVEAAGYAAATSAEFGYEGRVPSCRFGLKRINIHDDVTNTPKLFAFHLAGHKGVGAG
;
A
#
# COMPACT_ATOMS: atom_id res chain seq x y z
N MET A 1 11.15 -22.04 -1.22
CA MET A 1 11.32 -20.61 -1.61
C MET A 1 10.02 -19.92 -1.27
N PRO A 2 9.96 -18.96 -0.32
CA PRO A 2 8.74 -18.21 -0.15
C PRO A 2 8.80 -16.98 -1.07
N ASN A 3 8.02 -17.01 -2.14
CA ASN A 3 7.62 -15.83 -2.89
C ASN A 3 6.59 -15.08 -2.05
N SER A 4 7.00 -14.02 -1.35
CA SER A 4 6.05 -13.03 -0.82
C SER A 4 5.66 -12.07 -1.95
N CYS A 5 4.71 -12.51 -2.79
CA CYS A 5 4.08 -11.64 -3.78
C CYS A 5 2.98 -10.81 -3.11
N ALA A 6 3.21 -9.50 -2.97
CA ALA A 6 2.29 -8.51 -2.41
C ALA A 6 1.09 -8.18 -3.33
N CYS A 7 0.44 -9.19 -3.93
CA CYS A 7 -0.54 -8.97 -5.01
C CYS A 7 -1.97 -8.64 -4.56
N GLY A 8 -2.22 -8.33 -3.28
CA GLY A 8 -3.56 -7.90 -2.83
C GLY A 8 -3.59 -6.72 -1.86
N ARG A 9 -2.47 -5.98 -1.76
CA ARG A 9 -2.47 -4.64 -1.18
C ARG A 9 -2.17 -3.68 -2.33
N SER A 10 -3.18 -3.04 -2.90
CA SER A 10 -2.91 -1.91 -3.81
C SER A 10 -2.15 -0.89 -2.97
N ASN A 11 -0.86 -0.74 -3.27
CA ASN A 11 0.11 -0.09 -2.39
C ASN A 11 0.44 1.33 -2.87
N ASN A 12 -0.43 1.96 -3.65
CA ASN A 12 -0.02 3.17 -4.38
C ASN A 12 -1.15 4.20 -4.43
N GLY A 13 -0.80 5.44 -4.11
CA GLY A 13 -1.70 6.58 -4.20
C GLY A 13 -1.81 7.11 -5.63
N THR A 14 -2.88 7.85 -5.90
CA THR A 14 -3.20 8.42 -7.23
C THR A 14 -2.06 9.27 -7.80
N THR A 15 -1.28 9.94 -6.94
CA THR A 15 -0.16 10.81 -7.36
C THR A 15 1.04 10.06 -7.93
N PHE A 16 1.10 8.73 -7.77
CA PHE A 16 2.20 7.91 -8.26
C PHE A 16 2.04 7.51 -9.73
N VAL A 17 0.84 7.63 -10.30
CA VAL A 17 0.54 7.26 -11.69
C VAL A 17 1.43 8.04 -12.65
N GLY A 18 2.16 7.31 -13.50
CA GLY A 18 3.09 7.87 -14.48
C GLY A 18 4.44 8.35 -13.91
N THR A 19 4.69 8.19 -12.61
CA THR A 19 5.95 8.58 -11.98
C THR A 19 6.91 7.40 -11.80
N ALA A 20 8.18 7.70 -11.56
CA ALA A 20 9.19 6.72 -11.12
C ALA A 20 9.22 6.54 -9.59
N LYS A 21 8.28 7.14 -8.84
CA LYS A 21 8.26 7.01 -7.38
C LYS A 21 7.79 5.63 -6.99
N TRP A 22 8.49 5.04 -6.02
CA TRP A 22 8.11 3.76 -5.43
C TRP A 22 7.45 4.00 -4.09
N PHE A 23 6.46 3.18 -3.75
CA PHE A 23 5.93 3.16 -2.40
C PHE A 23 7.00 2.68 -1.41
N TRP A 24 7.09 3.32 -0.25
CA TRP A 24 8.17 3.08 0.70
C TRP A 24 8.31 1.61 1.19
N PRO A 25 7.24 0.81 1.38
CA PRO A 25 7.38 -0.61 1.71
C PRO A 25 8.03 -1.41 0.58
N GLU A 26 7.80 -1.03 -0.68
CA GLU A 26 8.47 -1.67 -1.82
C GLU A 26 9.96 -1.34 -1.83
N GLN A 27 10.33 -0.12 -1.45
CA GLN A 27 11.73 0.29 -1.28
C GLN A 27 12.39 -0.48 -0.14
N ILE A 28 11.71 -0.67 0.99
CA ILE A 28 12.19 -1.49 2.12
C ILE A 28 12.35 -2.96 1.70
N ALA A 29 11.34 -3.55 1.07
CA ALA A 29 11.41 -4.93 0.59
C ALA A 29 12.55 -5.13 -0.41
N TRP A 30 12.80 -4.15 -1.27
CA TRP A 30 13.95 -4.14 -2.16
C TRP A 30 15.27 -4.06 -1.38
N LEU A 31 15.39 -3.15 -0.41
CA LEU A 31 16.60 -3.01 0.43
C LEU A 31 16.90 -4.27 1.25
N CYS A 32 15.88 -4.93 1.83
CA CYS A 32 16.06 -6.20 2.54
C CYS A 32 16.65 -7.28 1.62
N ARG A 33 16.08 -7.45 0.41
CA ARG A 33 16.57 -8.43 -0.57
C ARG A 33 18.00 -8.14 -1.01
N HIS A 34 18.34 -6.87 -1.24
CA HIS A 34 19.69 -6.48 -1.64
C HIS A 34 20.67 -6.66 -0.48
N THR A 35 20.31 -6.24 0.73
CA THR A 35 21.13 -6.46 1.94
C THR A 35 21.43 -7.94 2.14
N ALA A 36 20.46 -8.83 1.87
CA ALA A 36 20.65 -10.27 1.98
C ALA A 36 21.68 -10.87 1.00
N CYS A 37 22.06 -10.15 -0.07
CA CYS A 37 23.10 -10.56 -1.02
C CYS A 37 24.53 -10.23 -0.55
N HIS A 38 24.70 -9.44 0.50
CA HIS A 38 26.01 -9.07 1.05
C HIS A 38 26.50 -10.09 2.09
N SER A 39 27.80 -10.01 2.42
CA SER A 39 28.42 -10.85 3.45
C SER A 39 27.80 -10.60 4.83
N GLU A 40 27.92 -11.58 5.73
CA GLU A 40 27.38 -11.44 7.08
C GLU A 40 27.94 -10.22 7.84
N ASP A 41 29.25 -9.97 7.73
CA ASP A 41 29.90 -8.83 8.35
C ASP A 41 29.35 -7.50 7.84
N GLU A 42 29.07 -7.40 6.54
CA GLU A 42 28.50 -6.18 5.96
C GLU A 42 27.05 -5.96 6.41
N ARG A 43 26.24 -7.03 6.44
CA ARG A 43 24.86 -6.95 6.95
C ARG A 43 24.82 -6.51 8.41
N ARG A 44 25.74 -7.03 9.25
CA ARG A 44 25.88 -6.62 10.66
C ARG A 44 26.29 -5.14 10.77
N ARG A 45 27.29 -4.71 10.00
CA ARG A 45 27.74 -3.31 9.95
C ARG A 45 26.60 -2.36 9.61
N VAL A 46 25.82 -2.66 8.57
CA VAL A 46 24.67 -1.83 8.16
C VAL A 46 23.61 -1.81 9.26
N ALA A 47 23.26 -2.97 9.83
CA ALA A 47 22.30 -3.06 10.93
C ALA A 47 22.72 -2.22 12.14
N GLU A 48 23.98 -2.30 12.57
CA GLU A 48 24.52 -1.53 13.69
C GLU A 48 24.43 -0.02 13.46
N VAL A 49 24.77 0.45 12.26
CA VAL A 49 24.71 1.88 11.92
C VAL A 49 23.27 2.38 11.92
N LEU A 50 22.36 1.63 11.31
CA LEU A 50 20.94 1.99 11.26
C LEU A 50 20.34 2.01 12.67
N LYS A 51 20.60 1.00 13.50
CA LYS A 51 20.09 0.93 14.89
C LYS A 51 20.55 2.08 15.78
N LYS A 52 21.76 2.63 15.56
CA LYS A 52 22.25 3.79 16.31
C LYS A 52 21.41 5.06 16.08
N LYS A 53 20.83 5.20 14.90
CA LYS A 53 20.01 6.37 14.53
C LYS A 53 18.51 6.09 14.65
N HIS A 54 18.11 4.83 14.44
CA HIS A 54 16.72 4.39 14.35
C HIS A 54 16.42 3.40 15.48
N THR A 55 16.16 3.92 16.67
CA THR A 55 15.95 3.13 17.89
C THR A 55 14.69 2.26 17.86
N TRP A 56 13.80 2.43 16.88
CA TRP A 56 12.63 1.58 16.68
C TRP A 56 12.96 0.24 16.00
N LEU A 57 14.17 0.10 15.40
CA LEU A 57 14.63 -1.09 14.67
C LEU A 57 15.08 -2.24 15.60
N ILE A 58 14.47 -2.37 16.79
CA ILE A 58 14.88 -3.33 17.83
C ILE A 58 14.58 -4.78 17.42
N SER A 59 13.55 -4.97 16.58
CA SER A 59 13.12 -6.29 16.10
C SER A 59 14.13 -6.98 15.19
N VAL A 60 15.00 -6.21 14.53
CA VAL A 60 16.09 -6.78 13.74
C VAL A 60 17.14 -7.31 14.71
N GLU A 61 17.60 -8.56 14.53
CA GLU A 61 18.65 -9.16 15.36
C GLU A 61 20.06 -8.61 14.99
N ALA A 62 21.12 -9.41 15.06
CA ALA A 62 22.48 -8.94 14.79
C ALA A 62 22.70 -8.44 13.35
N SER A 63 21.91 -8.91 12.37
CA SER A 63 22.03 -8.56 10.96
C SER A 63 20.67 -8.49 10.27
N ILE A 64 20.53 -7.64 9.26
CA ILE A 64 19.32 -7.58 8.43
C ILE A 64 19.33 -8.71 7.40
N CYS A 65 18.20 -9.41 7.26
CA CYS A 65 17.95 -10.46 6.28
C CYS A 65 16.63 -10.22 5.52
N ALA A 66 16.38 -11.03 4.49
CA ALA A 66 15.15 -10.92 3.70
C ALA A 66 13.87 -11.15 4.53
N GLY A 67 13.96 -11.96 5.60
CA GLY A 67 12.85 -12.25 6.51
C GLY A 67 12.42 -11.07 7.38
N ASP A 68 13.25 -10.03 7.54
CA ASP A 68 12.93 -8.88 8.39
C ASP A 68 11.99 -7.87 7.73
N THR A 69 11.69 -8.04 6.45
CA THR A 69 10.92 -7.10 5.62
C THR A 69 9.60 -6.67 6.29
N GLU A 70 8.81 -7.63 6.76
CA GLU A 70 7.51 -7.34 7.37
C GLU A 70 7.66 -6.59 8.70
N ALA A 71 8.57 -7.03 9.56
CA ALA A 71 8.82 -6.40 10.86
C ALA A 71 9.29 -4.95 10.71
N ILE A 72 10.17 -4.68 9.73
CA ILE A 72 10.64 -3.33 9.44
C ILE A 72 9.50 -2.46 8.88
N ILE A 73 8.69 -2.99 7.96
CA ILE A 73 7.53 -2.28 7.40
C ILE A 73 6.54 -1.90 8.52
N GLU A 74 6.19 -2.83 9.41
CA GLU A 74 5.30 -2.55 10.53
C GLU A 74 5.87 -1.49 11.48
N GLY A 75 7.18 -1.53 11.75
CA GLY A 75 7.86 -0.48 12.51
C GLY A 75 7.78 0.90 11.85
N CYS A 76 7.99 0.96 10.54
CA CYS A 76 7.90 2.20 9.76
C CYS A 76 6.51 2.83 9.74
N LYS A 77 5.43 2.04 9.88
CA LYS A 77 4.06 2.61 9.90
C LYS A 77 3.86 3.62 11.03
N ALA A 78 4.61 3.50 12.12
CA ALA A 78 4.65 4.43 13.27
C ALA A 78 5.25 5.81 12.95
N LEU A 79 6.01 5.92 11.87
CA LEU A 79 6.85 7.07 11.58
C LEU A 79 6.15 8.06 10.65
N GLN A 80 6.62 9.31 10.68
CA GLN A 80 6.29 10.29 9.66
C GLN A 80 7.01 10.00 8.35
N GLN A 81 6.47 10.50 7.23
CA GLN A 81 6.97 10.19 5.89
C GLN A 81 8.44 10.63 5.70
N ASP A 82 8.81 11.79 6.23
CA ASP A 82 10.18 12.32 6.19
C ASP A 82 11.18 11.43 6.95
N GLN A 83 10.74 10.83 8.06
CA GLN A 83 11.53 9.86 8.82
C GLN A 83 11.73 8.56 8.04
N ILE A 84 10.69 8.08 7.33
CA ILE A 84 10.77 6.90 6.46
C ILE A 84 11.73 7.17 5.30
N ASP A 85 11.59 8.31 4.63
CA ASP A 85 12.43 8.71 3.50
C ASP A 85 13.91 8.83 3.93
N THR A 86 14.15 9.41 5.11
CA THR A 86 15.49 9.49 5.71
C THR A 86 16.06 8.10 6.00
N PHE A 87 15.29 7.23 6.65
CA PHE A 87 15.71 5.86 6.95
C PHE A 87 16.11 5.09 5.70
N ILE A 88 15.27 5.14 4.66
CA ILE A 88 15.53 4.47 3.38
C ILE A 88 16.79 5.02 2.70
N THR A 89 16.94 6.34 2.68
CA THR A 89 18.11 7.00 2.07
C THR A 89 19.40 6.60 2.78
N GLU A 90 19.41 6.62 4.12
CA GLU A 90 20.57 6.22 4.91
C GLU A 90 20.93 4.75 4.70
N TRP A 91 19.94 3.86 4.65
CA TRP A 91 20.16 2.45 4.38
C TRP A 91 20.78 2.25 2.99
N ALA A 92 20.22 2.85 1.94
CA ALA A 92 20.76 2.76 0.59
C ALA A 92 22.22 3.25 0.53
N VAL A 93 22.53 4.38 1.18
CA VAL A 93 23.89 4.93 1.29
C VAL A 93 24.85 3.97 1.99
N HIS A 94 24.44 3.38 3.12
CA HIS A 94 25.30 2.48 3.89
C HIS A 94 25.55 1.13 3.20
N LEU A 95 24.60 0.69 2.37
CA LEU A 95 24.74 -0.49 1.52
C LEU A 95 25.49 -0.19 0.21
N GLY A 96 25.67 1.08 -0.14
CA GLY A 96 26.32 1.50 -1.39
C GLY A 96 25.47 1.24 -2.63
N VAL A 97 24.14 1.28 -2.49
CA VAL A 97 23.19 0.99 -3.58
C VAL A 97 22.37 2.22 -3.92
N VAL A 98 21.85 2.25 -5.15
CA VAL A 98 20.89 3.25 -5.62
C VAL A 98 19.55 2.56 -5.85
N LEU A 99 18.48 3.11 -5.31
CA LEU A 99 17.14 2.60 -5.54
C LEU A 99 16.79 2.69 -7.03
N PRO A 100 16.07 1.69 -7.61
CA PRO A 100 15.70 1.74 -9.01
C PRO A 100 14.82 2.95 -9.32
N VAL A 101 15.05 3.56 -10.48
CA VAL A 101 14.24 4.70 -10.99
C VAL A 101 13.24 4.26 -12.07
N GLU A 102 12.91 2.97 -12.11
CA GLU A 102 11.96 2.42 -13.08
C GLU A 102 10.51 2.68 -12.61
N ARG A 103 9.64 3.04 -13.55
CA ARG A 103 8.20 3.17 -13.32
C ARG A 103 7.58 1.79 -13.07
N LYS A 104 6.97 1.59 -11.89
CA LYS A 104 6.28 0.35 -11.51
C LYS A 104 4.76 0.38 -11.62
N LEU A 105 4.21 1.57 -11.84
CA LEU A 105 2.78 1.79 -11.98
C LEU A 105 2.39 2.16 -13.38
N ILE A 106 1.11 1.97 -13.69
CA ILE A 106 0.54 2.48 -14.93
C ILE A 106 0.78 3.99 -15.08
N ASN A 107 0.83 4.46 -16.31
CA ASN A 107 0.81 5.88 -16.65
C ASN A 107 -0.59 6.29 -17.14
N TRP A 108 -0.80 7.59 -17.35
CA TRP A 108 -2.11 8.09 -17.77
C TRP A 108 -2.50 7.68 -19.21
N GLY A 109 -1.54 7.43 -20.10
CA GLY A 109 -1.81 6.88 -21.43
C GLY A 109 -2.31 5.43 -21.37
N GLU A 110 -1.67 4.60 -20.55
CA GLU A 110 -2.14 3.22 -20.28
C GLU A 110 -3.51 3.23 -19.59
N ALA A 111 -3.74 4.16 -18.65
CA ALA A 111 -5.06 4.32 -18.04
C ALA A 111 -6.14 4.71 -19.06
N GLN A 112 -5.81 5.57 -20.03
CA GLN A 112 -6.71 5.92 -21.14
C GLN A 112 -7.02 4.72 -22.04
N GLU A 113 -6.02 3.93 -22.39
CA GLU A 113 -6.21 2.69 -23.16
C GLU A 113 -7.15 1.72 -22.44
N MET A 114 -6.90 1.45 -21.16
CA MET A 114 -7.76 0.60 -20.34
C MET A 114 -9.18 1.18 -20.21
N SER A 115 -9.30 2.50 -20.08
CA SER A 115 -10.59 3.18 -20.04
C SER A 115 -11.39 3.01 -21.33
N ALA A 116 -10.73 3.11 -22.48
CA ALA A 116 -11.36 2.87 -23.78
C ALA A 116 -11.82 1.41 -23.94
N ALA A 117 -11.17 0.48 -23.23
CA ALA A 117 -11.55 -0.93 -23.14
C ALA A 117 -12.64 -1.23 -22.07
N GLY A 118 -13.20 -0.20 -21.43
CA GLY A 118 -14.32 -0.35 -20.47
C GLY A 118 -13.92 -0.48 -19.00
N ILE A 119 -12.64 -0.31 -18.65
CA ILE A 119 -12.20 -0.25 -17.26
C ILE A 119 -12.53 1.13 -16.67
N SER A 120 -13.01 1.13 -15.43
CA SER A 120 -13.27 2.37 -14.68
C SER A 120 -12.30 2.54 -13.52
N PHE A 121 -12.02 3.78 -13.15
CA PHE A 121 -11.02 4.14 -12.14
C PHE A 121 -11.68 4.82 -10.94
N GLY A 122 -11.47 4.25 -9.75
CA GLY A 122 -11.82 4.87 -8.46
C GLY A 122 -10.61 5.49 -7.79
N SER A 123 -10.84 6.24 -6.71
CA SER A 123 -9.76 6.85 -5.94
C SER A 123 -9.19 5.90 -4.88
N HIS A 124 -7.88 5.96 -4.67
CA HIS A 124 -7.20 5.22 -3.60
C HIS A 124 -6.26 6.11 -2.80
N SER A 125 -6.78 7.25 -2.32
CA SER A 125 -6.02 8.36 -1.72
C SER A 125 -4.99 8.98 -2.69
N ALA A 126 -4.34 10.07 -2.27
CA ALA A 126 -3.36 10.76 -3.09
C ALA A 126 -1.99 10.09 -2.98
N THR A 127 -1.56 9.76 -1.75
CA THR A 127 -0.20 9.27 -1.47
C THR A 127 -0.14 7.95 -0.70
N HIS A 128 -1.28 7.32 -0.38
CA HIS A 128 -1.38 6.06 0.38
C HIS A 128 -0.93 6.18 1.85
N ARG A 129 -1.07 7.36 2.45
CA ARG A 129 -0.80 7.53 3.88
C ARG A 129 -1.88 6.89 4.75
N ILE A 130 -1.51 6.50 5.96
CA ILE A 130 -2.43 5.92 6.95
C ILE A 130 -3.37 7.03 7.44
N MET A 131 -4.58 7.06 6.88
CA MET A 131 -5.53 8.17 7.05
C MET A 131 -5.85 8.49 8.51
N THR A 132 -5.95 7.49 9.38
CA THR A 132 -6.24 7.67 10.82
C THR A 132 -5.15 8.38 11.61
N ARG A 133 -4.01 8.70 10.98
CA ARG A 133 -2.87 9.40 11.59
C ARG A 133 -2.64 10.80 11.01
N LEU A 134 -3.48 11.19 10.06
CA LEU A 134 -3.39 12.46 9.37
C LEU A 134 -4.25 13.50 10.09
N ASN A 135 -3.80 14.75 10.07
CA ASN A 135 -4.66 15.86 10.49
C ASN A 135 -5.70 16.17 9.40
N ALA A 136 -6.70 16.99 9.73
CA ALA A 136 -7.80 17.32 8.83
C ALA A 136 -7.36 17.91 7.47
N THR A 137 -6.31 18.74 7.45
CA THR A 137 -5.78 19.33 6.21
C THR A 137 -5.13 18.27 5.34
N GLU A 138 -4.33 17.37 5.93
CA GLU A 138 -3.72 16.25 5.24
C GLU A 138 -4.78 15.27 4.71
N LEU A 139 -5.80 14.95 5.51
CA LEU A 139 -6.94 14.12 5.08
C LEU A 139 -7.67 14.71 3.87
N ALA A 140 -7.94 16.02 3.89
CA ALA A 140 -8.58 16.70 2.76
C ALA A 140 -7.73 16.63 1.48
N GLN A 141 -6.41 16.74 1.59
CA GLN A 141 -5.50 16.59 0.46
C GLN A 141 -5.52 15.15 -0.09
N GLU A 142 -5.49 14.14 0.80
CA GLU A 142 -5.55 12.73 0.41
C GLU A 142 -6.87 12.38 -0.30
N ILE A 143 -7.99 12.89 0.20
CA ILE A 143 -9.35 12.55 -0.26
C ILE A 143 -9.75 13.38 -1.48
N SER A 144 -9.76 14.71 -1.34
CA SER A 144 -10.25 15.62 -2.38
C SER A 144 -9.21 15.82 -3.47
N GLY A 145 -7.92 15.85 -3.12
CA GLY A 145 -6.84 15.99 -4.09
C GLY A 145 -6.75 14.80 -5.04
N SER A 146 -6.93 13.58 -4.54
CA SER A 146 -7.02 12.38 -5.39
C SER A 146 -8.25 12.41 -6.30
N TRP A 147 -9.39 12.89 -5.79
CA TRP A 147 -10.61 13.00 -6.59
C TRP A 147 -10.48 14.00 -7.73
N ALA A 148 -9.95 15.19 -7.44
CA ALA A 148 -9.70 16.23 -8.42
C ALA A 148 -8.74 15.73 -9.51
N MET A 149 -7.63 15.10 -9.10
CA MET A 149 -6.64 14.57 -10.05
C MET A 149 -7.23 13.55 -11.02
N LEU A 150 -8.07 12.61 -10.54
CA LEU A 150 -8.71 11.62 -11.41
C LEU A 150 -9.66 12.27 -12.42
N ARG A 151 -10.46 13.23 -11.97
CA ARG A 151 -11.48 13.91 -12.81
C ARG A 151 -10.89 14.80 -13.90
N GLU A 152 -9.65 15.24 -13.75
CA GLU A 152 -8.93 16.00 -14.77
C GLU A 152 -8.38 15.13 -15.91
N LYS A 153 -8.40 13.79 -15.75
CA LYS A 153 -7.85 12.87 -16.75
C LYS A 153 -8.95 12.38 -17.68
N PRO A 154 -8.65 12.16 -18.98
CA PRO A 154 -9.63 11.66 -19.94
C PRO A 154 -9.80 10.14 -19.79
N ILE A 155 -10.31 9.72 -18.63
CA ILE A 155 -10.59 8.33 -18.26
C ILE A 155 -11.99 8.25 -17.65
N THR A 156 -12.59 7.07 -17.69
CA THR A 156 -13.86 6.78 -17.02
C THR A 156 -13.60 6.66 -15.52
N THR A 157 -14.03 7.66 -14.75
CA THR A 157 -13.91 7.65 -13.30
C THR A 157 -15.21 7.21 -12.63
N VAL A 158 -15.12 6.49 -11.51
CA VAL A 158 -16.25 6.19 -10.63
C VAL A 158 -16.08 6.92 -9.30
N PRO A 159 -17.16 7.47 -8.70
CA PRO A 159 -17.11 8.19 -7.43
C PRO A 159 -17.02 7.20 -6.24
N VAL A 160 -16.06 6.29 -6.27
CA VAL A 160 -15.82 5.29 -5.23
C VAL A 160 -14.41 5.48 -4.69
N PHE A 161 -14.31 5.63 -3.37
CA PHE A 161 -13.05 5.72 -2.65
C PHE A 161 -12.61 4.36 -2.12
N CYS A 162 -11.33 4.05 -2.13
CA CYS A 162 -10.78 2.86 -1.50
C CYS A 162 -9.83 3.29 -0.37
N TYR A 163 -10.11 2.89 0.87
CA TYR A 163 -9.26 3.28 1.99
C TYR A 163 -7.90 2.56 1.92
N PRO A 164 -6.77 3.30 2.05
CA PRO A 164 -5.45 2.69 2.22
C PRO A 164 -5.45 1.73 3.42
N ASN A 165 -4.98 0.50 3.19
CA ASN A 165 -4.99 -0.59 4.18
C ASN A 165 -6.38 -0.96 4.74
N GLY A 166 -7.46 -0.45 4.16
CA GLY A 166 -8.82 -0.65 4.67
C GLY A 166 -9.14 0.08 5.98
N ASN A 167 -8.26 0.96 6.45
CA ASN A 167 -8.45 1.69 7.70
C ASN A 167 -9.36 2.91 7.49
N TRP A 168 -10.43 3.02 8.26
CA TRP A 168 -11.36 4.14 8.22
C TRP A 168 -11.93 4.42 9.62
N SER A 169 -12.52 5.61 9.78
CA SER A 169 -13.25 6.04 10.97
C SER A 169 -14.47 6.86 10.53
N ALA A 170 -15.40 7.12 11.45
CA ALA A 170 -16.57 7.95 11.17
C ALA A 170 -16.19 9.38 10.68
N GLU A 171 -15.09 9.94 11.20
CA GLU A 171 -14.56 11.23 10.75
C GLU A 171 -14.07 11.17 9.29
N VAL A 172 -13.29 10.13 8.96
CA VAL A 172 -12.78 9.95 7.59
C VAL A 172 -13.93 9.68 6.61
N GLU A 173 -14.94 8.90 7.01
CA GLU A 173 -16.16 8.67 6.22
C GLU A 173 -16.86 9.99 5.87
N GLN A 174 -17.08 10.86 6.86
CA GLN A 174 -17.72 12.17 6.64
C GLN A 174 -16.95 13.03 5.64
N LEU A 175 -15.61 13.02 5.70
CA LEU A 175 -14.77 13.76 4.77
C LEU A 175 -14.83 13.16 3.35
N VAL A 176 -14.87 11.83 3.22
CA VAL A 176 -15.04 11.15 1.93
C VAL A 176 -16.40 11.48 1.32
N GLU A 177 -17.48 11.44 2.12
CA GLU A 177 -18.81 11.83 1.63
C GLU A 177 -18.84 13.32 1.23
N ALA A 178 -18.30 14.22 2.06
CA ALA A 178 -18.26 15.65 1.80
C ALA A 178 -17.42 16.01 0.56
N ALA A 179 -16.42 15.20 0.21
CA ALA A 179 -15.62 15.37 -1.01
C ALA A 179 -16.37 14.96 -2.30
N GLY A 180 -17.59 14.41 -2.17
CA GLY A 180 -18.46 14.06 -3.29
C GLY A 180 -18.30 12.62 -3.79
N TYR A 181 -17.70 11.73 -3.01
CA TYR A 181 -17.73 10.30 -3.30
C TYR A 181 -19.12 9.73 -2.99
N ALA A 182 -19.58 8.78 -3.80
CA ALA A 182 -20.85 8.11 -3.64
C ALA A 182 -20.76 6.86 -2.76
N ALA A 183 -19.57 6.26 -2.63
CA ALA A 183 -19.31 5.08 -1.82
C ALA A 183 -17.83 4.95 -1.47
N ALA A 184 -17.51 4.06 -0.54
CA ALA A 184 -16.13 3.69 -0.26
C ALA A 184 -15.98 2.21 0.16
N THR A 185 -14.85 1.61 -0.20
CA THR A 185 -14.53 0.21 0.11
C THR A 185 -13.47 0.09 1.19
N SER A 186 -13.70 -0.76 2.18
CA SER A 186 -12.73 -1.13 3.22
C SER A 186 -11.95 -2.40 2.84
N ALA A 187 -11.13 -2.93 3.75
CA ALA A 187 -10.51 -4.24 3.62
C ALA A 187 -11.25 -5.33 4.44
N GLU A 188 -12.41 -4.99 5.03
CA GLU A 188 -13.22 -5.95 5.77
C GLU A 188 -13.70 -7.07 4.83
N PHE A 189 -13.36 -8.31 5.18
CA PHE A 189 -13.81 -9.46 4.43
C PHE A 189 -15.32 -9.64 4.55
N GLY A 190 -16.01 -9.72 3.42
CA GLY A 190 -17.40 -10.15 3.40
C GLY A 190 -18.15 -9.79 2.12
N TYR A 191 -19.46 -9.97 2.22
CA TYR A 191 -20.43 -9.75 1.15
C TYR A 191 -21.36 -8.64 1.56
N GLU A 192 -21.70 -7.79 0.59
CA GLU A 192 -22.79 -6.86 0.75
C GLU A 192 -24.11 -7.53 0.36
N GLY A 193 -25.18 -7.20 1.10
CA GLY A 193 -26.54 -7.54 0.70
C GLY A 193 -27.03 -6.63 -0.43
N ARG A 194 -28.30 -6.79 -0.83
CA ARG A 194 -28.94 -5.89 -1.81
C ARG A 194 -28.85 -4.41 -1.41
N VAL A 195 -28.87 -4.14 -0.11
CA VAL A 195 -28.61 -2.83 0.47
C VAL A 195 -27.44 -2.99 1.43
N PRO A 196 -26.31 -2.29 1.22
CA PRO A 196 -25.17 -2.37 2.11
C PRO A 196 -25.50 -1.70 3.45
N SER A 197 -24.96 -2.23 4.55
CA SER A 197 -25.15 -1.63 5.88
C SER A 197 -24.42 -0.30 6.04
N CYS A 198 -23.29 -0.13 5.33
CA CYS A 198 -22.52 1.10 5.27
C CYS A 198 -21.98 1.29 3.85
N ARG A 199 -22.51 2.29 3.13
CA ARG A 199 -22.10 2.60 1.74
C ARG A 199 -20.66 3.10 1.64
N PHE A 200 -20.13 3.67 2.72
CA PHE A 200 -18.75 4.14 2.81
C PHE A 200 -17.84 3.17 3.56
N GLY A 201 -18.26 1.93 3.75
CA GLY A 201 -17.50 0.89 4.42
C GLY A 201 -17.68 -0.46 3.73
N LEU A 202 -17.90 -0.47 2.42
CA LEU A 202 -18.23 -1.67 1.66
C LEU A 202 -17.16 -2.74 1.84
N LYS A 203 -17.61 -3.95 2.16
CA LYS A 203 -16.79 -5.14 2.33
C LYS A 203 -16.26 -5.61 0.98
N ARG A 204 -15.11 -6.27 1.02
CA ARG A 204 -14.47 -6.85 -0.16
C ARG A 204 -14.04 -8.28 0.10
N ILE A 205 -13.85 -9.04 -0.97
CA ILE A 205 -13.24 -10.36 -0.92
C ILE A 205 -11.82 -10.19 -1.44
N ASN A 206 -10.83 -10.37 -0.57
CA ASN A 206 -9.43 -10.17 -0.94
C ASN A 206 -8.92 -11.40 -1.69
N ILE A 207 -8.47 -11.22 -2.93
CA ILE A 207 -7.95 -12.30 -3.76
C ILE A 207 -6.43 -12.29 -3.69
N HIS A 208 -5.85 -13.42 -3.29
CA HIS A 208 -4.41 -13.59 -3.13
C HIS A 208 -3.98 -15.00 -3.56
N ASP A 209 -2.77 -15.15 -4.11
CA ASP A 209 -2.27 -16.44 -4.61
C ASP A 209 -2.13 -17.50 -3.49
N ASP A 210 -1.87 -17.11 -2.25
CA ASP A 210 -1.80 -18.02 -1.11
C ASP A 210 -3.16 -18.69 -0.78
N VAL A 211 -4.27 -17.98 -1.00
CA VAL A 211 -5.63 -18.46 -0.71
C VAL A 211 -6.39 -18.90 -1.97
N THR A 212 -5.99 -18.45 -3.16
CA THR A 212 -6.79 -18.59 -4.39
C THR A 212 -6.04 -19.07 -5.64
N ASN A 213 -4.84 -19.65 -5.52
CA ASN A 213 -4.01 -20.14 -6.65
C ASN A 213 -4.59 -21.29 -7.49
N THR A 214 -5.78 -21.81 -7.17
CA THR A 214 -6.49 -22.75 -8.04
C THR A 214 -7.93 -22.31 -8.23
N PRO A 215 -8.59 -22.64 -9.36
CA PRO A 215 -10.01 -22.34 -9.55
C PRO A 215 -10.91 -22.86 -8.43
N LYS A 216 -10.55 -24.00 -7.82
CA LYS A 216 -11.29 -24.59 -6.69
C LYS A 216 -11.15 -23.76 -5.42
N LEU A 217 -9.92 -23.35 -5.09
CA LEU A 217 -9.65 -22.50 -3.92
C LEU A 217 -10.25 -21.11 -4.10
N PHE A 218 -10.17 -20.53 -5.30
CA PHE A 218 -10.84 -19.29 -5.65
C PHE A 218 -12.37 -19.39 -5.47
N ALA A 219 -13.01 -20.42 -6.04
CA ALA A 219 -14.44 -20.63 -5.89
C ALA A 219 -14.86 -20.84 -4.42
N PHE A 220 -14.05 -21.58 -3.65
CA PHE A 220 -14.27 -21.80 -2.23
C PHE A 220 -14.13 -20.51 -1.41
N HIS A 221 -13.15 -19.68 -1.71
CA HIS A 221 -12.96 -18.38 -1.08
C HIS A 221 -14.13 -17.43 -1.38
N LEU A 222 -14.61 -17.42 -2.63
CA LEU A 222 -15.80 -16.68 -3.04
C LEU A 222 -17.10 -17.18 -2.41
N ALA A 223 -17.16 -18.40 -1.88
CA ALA A 223 -18.32 -18.93 -1.16
C ALA A 223 -18.41 -18.46 0.31
N GLY A 224 -17.42 -17.69 0.79
CA GLY A 224 -17.46 -17.00 2.08
C GLY A 224 -16.80 -17.78 3.21
N HIS A 225 -16.05 -18.82 2.88
CA HIS A 225 -15.28 -19.55 3.88
C HIS A 225 -14.05 -18.73 4.27
N LYS A 226 -14.07 -18.16 5.48
CA LYS A 226 -12.87 -17.58 6.09
C LYS A 226 -11.89 -18.71 6.35
N GLY A 227 -10.85 -18.82 5.52
CA GLY A 227 -9.72 -19.71 5.81
C GLY A 227 -9.18 -19.39 7.20
N VAL A 228 -8.99 -20.43 8.03
CA VAL A 228 -8.40 -20.29 9.36
C VAL A 228 -6.94 -19.87 9.16
N GLY A 229 -6.61 -18.58 9.35
CA GLY A 229 -5.21 -18.13 9.30
C GLY A 229 -4.89 -16.67 8.92
N ALA A 230 -5.86 -15.82 8.57
CA ALA A 230 -5.59 -14.40 8.28
C ALA A 230 -6.11 -13.50 9.41
N GLY A 231 -5.30 -13.35 10.46
CA GLY A 231 -5.45 -12.38 11.54
C GLY A 231 -4.16 -11.61 11.73
#